data_AF-A0A1I6VDB6-F1
#
_entry.id   AF-A0A1I6VDB6-F1
#
_cell.length_a   1.000
_cell.length_b   1.000
_cell.length_c   1.000
_cell.angle_alpha   90.00
_cell.angle_beta   90.00
_cell.angle_gamma   90.00
#
_symmetry.space_group_name_H-M   'P 1'
#
loop_
_entity.id
_entity.type
_entity.pdbx_description
1 polymer ?
#
loop_
_entity_poly.entity_id
_entity_poly.type
_entity_poly.pdbx_seq_one_letter_code
_entity_poly.pdbx_strand_id
1 'polypeptide(L)'
;MGGDGIDSPTMAEVAKDGLKDTYYTTVATAPTVTEKGKTFVTEYKEKFKKDVEAYSAYGYDSAGVILQGIKDAIKKNDGKYPTREQVRDAVRAIKEYDGVITKVAFDDKGDNKFAKVYIYKYEGAKYPGTQEGEVSK
;
A
#
# COMPACT_ATOMS: atom_id res chain seq x y z
N MET A 1 9.01 1.86 20.44
CA MET A 1 8.00 2.16 19.41
C MET A 1 8.70 2.75 18.19
N GLY A 2 8.13 2.64 16.99
CA GLY A 2 8.73 3.19 15.77
C GLY A 2 7.70 3.51 14.69
N GLY A 3 8.19 4.11 13.61
CA GLY A 3 7.39 4.33 12.41
C GLY A 3 7.28 3.10 11.54
N ASP A 4 6.88 3.32 10.31
CA ASP A 4 6.70 2.31 9.27
C ASP A 4 8.04 1.73 8.75
N GLY A 5 9.14 2.45 8.95
CA GLY A 5 10.50 1.96 8.69
C GLY A 5 10.94 0.73 9.51
N ILE A 6 10.19 0.32 10.54
CA ILE A 6 10.44 -0.93 11.26
C ILE A 6 9.41 -2.03 10.96
N ASP A 7 8.47 -1.81 10.03
CA ASP A 7 7.48 -2.80 9.56
C ASP A 7 8.12 -3.78 8.56
N SER A 8 8.89 -4.74 9.06
CA SER A 8 9.51 -5.75 8.20
C SER A 8 9.78 -7.08 8.92
N PRO A 9 9.85 -8.19 8.16
CA PRO A 9 10.30 -9.48 8.70
C PRO A 9 11.77 -9.43 9.15
N THR A 10 12.62 -8.65 8.47
CA THR A 10 14.04 -8.50 8.84
C THR A 10 14.22 -7.84 10.20
N MET A 11 13.36 -6.89 10.56
CA MET A 11 13.37 -6.31 11.90
C MET A 11 13.14 -7.40 12.96
N ALA A 12 12.17 -8.28 12.73
CA ALA A 12 11.87 -9.41 13.62
C ALA A 12 13.02 -10.40 13.72
N GLU A 13 13.70 -10.69 12.61
CA GLU A 13 14.87 -11.58 12.56
C GLU A 13 16.07 -11.03 13.34
N VAL A 14 16.36 -9.74 13.20
CA VAL A 14 17.54 -9.12 13.80
C VAL A 14 17.33 -8.83 15.28
N ALA A 15 16.19 -8.23 15.64
CA ALA A 15 15.95 -7.78 17.01
C ALA A 15 15.34 -8.87 17.91
N LYS A 16 14.72 -9.91 17.34
CA LYS A 16 14.19 -11.08 18.04
C LYS A 16 13.33 -10.68 19.25
N ASP A 17 13.63 -11.21 20.43
CA ASP A 17 12.90 -10.92 21.68
C ASP A 17 13.01 -9.45 22.11
N GLY A 18 13.97 -8.69 21.58
CA GLY A 18 14.09 -7.25 21.80
C GLY A 18 12.91 -6.44 21.27
N LEU A 19 12.05 -7.03 20.42
CA LEU A 19 10.82 -6.41 19.94
C LEU A 19 9.60 -6.68 20.81
N LYS A 20 9.71 -7.46 21.87
CA LYS A 20 8.58 -7.74 22.75
C LYS A 20 7.94 -6.42 23.22
N ASP A 21 6.64 -6.31 23.07
CA ASP A 21 5.84 -5.12 23.43
C ASP A 21 6.26 -3.83 22.68
N THR A 22 6.91 -3.98 21.51
CA THR A 22 7.26 -2.85 20.64
C THR A 22 6.14 -2.55 19.65
N TYR A 23 5.63 -1.33 19.70
CA TYR A 23 4.63 -0.83 18.75
C TYR A 23 5.28 -0.20 17.52
N TYR A 24 4.62 -0.33 16.38
CA TYR A 24 4.97 0.37 15.15
C TYR A 24 3.74 0.84 14.40
N THR A 25 3.87 1.93 13.65
CA THR A 25 2.83 2.38 12.73
C THR A 25 3.11 1.86 11.33
N THR A 26 2.09 1.59 10.52
CA THR A 26 2.25 1.29 9.09
C THR A 26 1.09 1.88 8.29
N VAL A 27 1.33 2.18 7.01
CA VAL A 27 0.28 2.60 6.06
C VAL A 27 -0.21 1.43 5.21
N ALA A 28 0.48 0.29 5.26
CA ALA A 28 0.13 -0.90 4.51
C ALA A 28 -0.75 -1.81 5.38
N THR A 29 -2.00 -1.97 4.99
CA THR A 29 -2.87 -3.00 5.60
C THR A 29 -2.37 -4.39 5.25
N ALA A 30 -2.71 -5.39 6.06
CA ALA A 30 -2.48 -6.78 5.70
C ALA A 30 -3.15 -7.10 4.35
N PRO A 31 -2.45 -7.73 3.39
CA PRO A 31 -2.98 -7.93 2.04
C PRO A 31 -4.15 -8.92 1.99
N THR A 32 -4.40 -9.67 3.06
CA THR A 32 -5.48 -10.66 3.14
C THR A 32 -6.83 -10.09 3.62
N VAL A 33 -6.91 -8.79 3.91
CA VAL A 33 -8.15 -8.16 4.42
C VAL A 33 -9.23 -7.99 3.34
N THR A 34 -8.86 -8.04 2.05
CA THR A 34 -9.78 -7.96 0.92
C THR A 34 -9.71 -9.26 0.09
N GLU A 35 -10.78 -9.58 -0.63
CA GLU A 35 -10.77 -10.73 -1.56
C GLU A 35 -9.76 -10.54 -2.70
N LYS A 36 -9.68 -9.33 -3.28
CA LYS A 36 -8.67 -9.00 -4.31
C LYS A 36 -7.24 -9.19 -3.79
N GLY A 37 -7.01 -8.80 -2.54
CA GLY A 37 -5.72 -8.93 -1.90
C GLY A 37 -5.35 -10.38 -1.60
N LYS A 38 -6.31 -11.23 -1.20
CA LYS A 38 -6.09 -12.69 -1.09
C LYS A 38 -5.67 -13.30 -2.44
N THR A 39 -6.35 -12.94 -3.53
CA THR A 39 -5.96 -13.37 -4.88
C THR A 39 -4.55 -12.91 -5.23
N PHE A 40 -4.23 -11.63 -4.97
CA PHE A 40 -2.90 -11.07 -5.20
C PHE A 40 -1.81 -11.83 -4.44
N VAL A 41 -2.04 -12.18 -3.16
CA VAL A 41 -1.08 -12.96 -2.36
C VAL A 41 -0.76 -14.30 -3.01
N THR A 42 -1.79 -15.02 -3.47
CA THR A 42 -1.62 -16.31 -4.16
C THR A 42 -0.82 -16.14 -5.46
N GLU A 43 -1.23 -15.23 -6.33
CA GLU A 43 -0.57 -14.99 -7.62
C GLU A 43 0.88 -14.51 -7.46
N TYR A 44 1.14 -13.64 -6.48
CA TYR A 44 2.47 -13.13 -6.18
C TYR A 44 3.39 -14.28 -5.72
N LYS A 45 2.91 -15.15 -4.82
CA LYS A 45 3.68 -16.30 -4.34
C LYS A 45 3.95 -17.30 -5.46
N GLU A 46 2.98 -17.55 -6.33
CA GLU A 46 3.16 -18.42 -7.49
C GLU A 46 4.22 -17.88 -8.46
N LYS A 47 4.21 -16.56 -8.70
CA LYS A 47 5.10 -15.92 -9.66
C LYS A 47 6.52 -15.72 -9.14
N PHE A 48 6.66 -15.21 -7.91
CA PHE A 48 7.94 -14.78 -7.35
C PHE A 48 8.55 -15.78 -6.37
N LYS A 49 7.80 -16.83 -6.01
CA LYS A 49 8.20 -17.84 -5.02
C LYS A 49 8.58 -17.23 -3.66
N LYS A 50 7.91 -16.12 -3.31
CA LYS A 50 8.09 -15.36 -2.07
C LYS A 50 6.73 -14.91 -1.55
N ASP A 51 6.60 -14.81 -0.23
CA ASP A 51 5.41 -14.24 0.38
C ASP A 51 5.31 -12.73 0.08
N VAL A 52 4.08 -12.21 0.06
CA VAL A 52 3.85 -10.77 -0.11
C VAL A 52 4.24 -10.04 1.16
N GLU A 53 5.12 -9.07 1.01
CA GLU A 53 5.36 -8.05 2.04
C GLU A 53 4.32 -6.94 1.90
N ALA A 54 3.97 -6.27 3.00
CA ALA A 54 2.89 -5.29 3.04
C ALA A 54 3.08 -4.17 2.00
N TYR A 55 4.33 -3.69 1.84
CA TYR A 55 4.68 -2.69 0.83
C TYR A 55 4.67 -3.19 -0.61
N SER A 56 4.79 -4.50 -0.87
CA SER A 56 4.70 -5.04 -2.23
C SER A 56 3.31 -4.83 -2.82
N ALA A 57 2.27 -5.08 -2.03
CA ALA A 57 0.89 -4.84 -2.44
C ALA A 57 0.59 -3.34 -2.59
N TYR A 58 1.13 -2.51 -1.68
CA TYR A 58 0.98 -1.06 -1.75
C TYR A 58 1.65 -0.46 -3.00
N GLY A 59 2.83 -0.96 -3.35
CA GLY A 59 3.54 -0.60 -4.58
C GLY A 59 2.78 -1.04 -5.84
N TYR A 60 2.14 -2.22 -5.81
CA TYR A 60 1.31 -2.70 -6.91
C TYR A 60 0.13 -1.77 -7.18
N ASP A 61 -0.61 -1.40 -6.15
CA ASP A 61 -1.73 -0.46 -6.28
C ASP A 61 -1.26 0.94 -6.71
N SER A 62 -0.13 1.41 -6.16
CA SER A 62 0.45 2.70 -6.55
C SER A 62 0.80 2.75 -8.04
N ALA A 63 1.37 1.67 -8.59
CA ALA A 63 1.60 1.57 -10.03
C ALA A 63 0.27 1.58 -10.81
N GLY A 64 -0.75 0.89 -10.30
CA GLY A 64 -2.10 0.88 -10.87
C GLY A 64 -2.75 2.27 -10.96
N VAL A 65 -2.61 3.11 -9.93
CA VAL A 65 -3.09 4.50 -9.94
C VAL A 65 -2.41 5.32 -11.05
N ILE A 66 -1.09 5.20 -11.20
CA ILE A 66 -0.35 5.91 -12.26
C ILE A 66 -0.79 5.42 -13.64
N LEU A 67 -0.93 4.11 -13.82
CA LEU A 67 -1.40 3.52 -15.09
C LEU A 67 -2.82 3.99 -15.44
N GLN A 68 -3.71 4.11 -14.45
CA GLN A 68 -5.05 4.67 -14.66
C GLN A 68 -4.97 6.11 -15.14
N GLY A 69 -4.16 6.95 -14.48
CA GLY A 69 -3.95 8.34 -14.91
C GLY A 69 -3.35 8.46 -16.31
N ILE A 70 -2.40 7.58 -16.69
CA ILE A 70 -1.86 7.54 -18.06
C ILE A 70 -2.96 7.19 -19.07
N LYS A 71 -3.78 6.18 -18.80
CA LYS A 71 -4.92 5.80 -19.67
C LYS A 71 -5.90 6.95 -19.84
N ASP A 72 -6.25 7.62 -18.75
CA ASP A 72 -7.18 8.76 -18.77
C ASP A 72 -6.60 9.95 -19.53
N ALA A 73 -5.30 10.23 -19.36
CA ALA A 73 -4.60 11.28 -20.10
C ALA A 73 -4.55 10.98 -21.61
N ILE A 74 -4.24 9.74 -22.02
CA ILE A 74 -4.28 9.32 -23.43
C ILE A 74 -5.69 9.51 -24.00
N LYS A 75 -6.72 9.06 -23.28
CA LYS A 75 -8.12 9.18 -23.71
C LYS A 75 -8.53 10.64 -23.90
N LYS A 76 -8.11 11.54 -23.00
CA LYS A 76 -8.38 12.97 -23.08
C LYS A 76 -7.57 13.68 -24.18
N ASN A 77 -6.49 13.07 -24.65
CA ASN A 77 -5.59 13.58 -25.67
C ASN A 77 -5.81 12.91 -27.04
N ASP A 78 -7.05 12.50 -27.33
CA ASP A 78 -7.47 11.85 -28.58
C ASP A 78 -6.61 10.63 -28.98
N GLY A 79 -6.17 9.85 -27.98
CA GLY A 79 -5.35 8.65 -28.19
C GLY A 79 -3.87 8.91 -28.41
N LYS A 80 -3.42 10.17 -28.41
CA LYS A 80 -2.00 10.53 -28.56
C LYS A 80 -1.25 10.39 -27.24
N TYR A 81 0.07 10.19 -27.33
CA TYR A 81 0.94 10.18 -26.16
C TYR A 81 0.80 11.48 -25.35
N PRO A 82 0.46 11.40 -24.06
CA PRO A 82 0.31 12.56 -23.21
C PRO A 82 1.68 13.06 -22.74
N THR A 83 1.74 14.35 -22.45
CA THR A 83 2.83 14.97 -21.69
C THR A 83 2.80 14.52 -20.23
N ARG A 84 3.91 14.71 -19.52
CA ARG A 84 4.01 14.42 -18.09
C ARG A 84 3.01 15.24 -17.27
N GLU A 85 2.77 16.49 -17.64
CA GLU A 85 1.82 17.40 -17.01
C GLU A 85 0.38 16.88 -17.17
N GLN A 86 0.02 16.42 -18.38
CA GLN A 86 -1.29 15.81 -18.62
C GLN A 86 -1.50 14.54 -17.78
N VAL A 87 -0.47 13.70 -17.63
CA VAL A 87 -0.52 12.52 -16.75
C VAL A 87 -0.67 12.92 -15.29
N ARG A 88 0.12 13.88 -14.80
CA ARG A 88 0.01 14.39 -13.42
C ARG A 88 -1.41 14.88 -13.12
N ASP A 89 -1.99 15.66 -14.03
CA ASP A 89 -3.32 16.24 -13.85
C ASP A 89 -4.40 15.17 -13.91
N ALA A 90 -4.26 14.16 -14.78
CA ALA A 90 -5.15 13.01 -14.82
C ALA A 90 -5.08 12.16 -13.55
N VAL A 91 -3.88 11.88 -13.03
CA VAL A 91 -3.70 11.19 -11.74
C VAL A 91 -4.38 11.96 -10.62
N ARG A 92 -4.15 13.27 -10.51
CA ARG A 92 -4.81 14.11 -9.49
C ARG A 92 -6.33 14.20 -9.64
N ALA A 93 -6.85 13.95 -10.84
CA ALA A 93 -8.29 13.95 -11.11
C ALA A 93 -8.99 12.65 -10.68
N ILE A 94 -8.24 11.58 -10.36
CA ILE A 94 -8.80 10.29 -9.93
C ILE A 94 -9.66 10.50 -8.68
N LYS A 95 -10.95 10.19 -8.82
CA LYS A 95 -11.95 10.31 -7.74
C LYS A 95 -12.14 9.02 -6.96
N GLU A 96 -11.82 7.88 -7.58
CA GLU A 96 -11.94 6.57 -6.98
C GLU A 96 -11.10 5.58 -7.78
N TYR A 97 -10.17 4.92 -7.10
CA TYR A 97 -9.43 3.78 -7.60
C TYR A 97 -9.47 2.69 -6.53
N ASP A 98 -10.05 1.54 -6.88
CA ASP A 98 -10.16 0.37 -6.00
C ASP A 98 -9.09 -0.66 -6.35
N GLY A 99 -7.95 -0.55 -5.68
CA GLY A 99 -6.82 -1.47 -5.80
C GLY A 99 -7.06 -2.82 -5.14
N VAL A 100 -5.98 -3.59 -4.98
CA VAL A 100 -5.99 -4.86 -4.27
C VAL A 100 -6.11 -4.64 -2.76
N ILE A 101 -5.44 -3.64 -2.20
CA ILE A 101 -5.40 -3.37 -0.76
C ILE A 101 -5.68 -1.90 -0.40
N THR A 102 -5.61 -1.00 -1.37
CA THR A 102 -5.85 0.44 -1.17
C THR A 102 -7.07 0.92 -1.94
N LYS A 103 -7.74 1.92 -1.36
CA LYS A 103 -8.65 2.80 -2.09
C LYS A 103 -7.99 4.15 -2.24
N VAL A 104 -8.01 4.73 -3.44
CA VAL A 104 -7.29 5.98 -3.72
C VAL A 104 -8.22 7.02 -4.34
N ALA A 105 -8.20 8.21 -3.73
CA ALA A 105 -8.74 9.45 -4.29
C ALA A 105 -7.95 10.62 -3.73
N PHE A 106 -7.76 11.68 -4.49
CA PHE A 106 -6.90 12.78 -4.08
C PHE A 106 -7.68 13.99 -3.56
N ASP A 107 -7.20 14.59 -2.46
CA ASP A 107 -7.58 15.94 -2.05
C ASP A 107 -6.82 17.02 -2.85
N ASP A 108 -7.02 18.28 -2.49
CA ASP A 108 -6.41 19.44 -3.16
C ASP A 108 -4.88 19.47 -3.03
N LYS A 109 -4.35 18.94 -1.92
CA LYS A 109 -2.91 18.78 -1.69
C LYS A 109 -2.33 17.63 -2.50
N GLY A 110 -3.15 16.63 -2.80
CA GLY A 110 -2.75 15.39 -3.45
C GLY A 110 -2.54 14.24 -2.48
N ASP A 111 -3.05 14.36 -1.25
CA ASP A 111 -3.07 13.25 -0.30
C ASP A 111 -4.22 12.31 -0.62
N ASN A 112 -4.05 11.03 -0.28
CA ASN A 112 -5.14 10.08 -0.38
C ASN A 112 -6.23 10.39 0.66
N LYS A 113 -7.47 10.61 0.21
CA LYS A 113 -8.65 10.84 1.05
C LYS A 113 -9.02 9.63 1.92
N PHE A 114 -8.64 8.44 1.50
CA PHE A 114 -8.89 7.19 2.22
C PHE A 114 -7.65 6.72 3.00
N ALA A 115 -6.67 7.59 3.22
CA ALA A 115 -5.47 7.25 3.96
C ALA A 115 -5.81 6.76 5.37
N LYS A 116 -5.15 5.67 5.76
CA LYS A 116 -5.21 5.09 7.11
C LYS A 116 -3.79 4.86 7.60
N VAL A 117 -3.60 5.02 8.91
CA VAL A 117 -2.40 4.61 9.63
C VAL A 117 -2.81 3.53 10.61
N TYR A 118 -2.19 2.38 10.52
CA TYR A 118 -2.43 1.25 11.40
C TYR A 118 -1.38 1.20 12.49
N ILE A 119 -1.76 0.73 13.67
CA ILE A 119 -0.86 0.52 14.81
C ILE A 119 -0.77 -0.98 15.04
N TYR A 120 0.45 -1.50 15.01
CA TYR A 120 0.75 -2.91 15.24
C TYR A 120 1.70 -3.05 16.43
N LYS A 121 1.67 -4.22 17.06
CA LYS A 121 2.55 -4.59 18.17
C LYS A 121 3.30 -5.87 17.82
N TYR A 122 4.62 -5.82 17.93
CA TYR A 122 5.46 -7.01 17.89
C TYR A 122 5.27 -7.86 19.16
N GLU A 123 5.10 -9.16 18.96
CA GLU A 123 5.01 -10.18 20.02
C GLU A 123 6.32 -10.99 20.03
N GLY A 124 7.46 -10.31 20.18
CA GLY A 124 8.80 -10.89 20.03
C GLY A 124 9.20 -11.03 18.55
N ALA A 125 9.76 -12.18 18.16
CA ALA A 125 10.25 -12.44 16.80
C ALA A 125 9.16 -12.74 15.75
N LYS A 126 7.88 -12.62 16.10
CA LYS A 126 6.75 -12.91 15.21
C LYS A 126 6.49 -11.72 14.27
N TYR A 127 6.33 -12.01 12.98
CA TYR A 127 5.94 -11.04 11.96
C TYR A 127 4.87 -11.63 11.01
N PRO A 128 3.85 -10.87 10.58
CA PRO A 128 3.54 -9.49 11.02
C PRO A 128 3.14 -9.44 12.50
N GLY A 129 3.22 -8.24 13.09
CA GLY A 129 2.73 -8.01 14.44
C GLY A 129 1.21 -8.18 14.56
N THR A 130 0.68 -8.04 15.77
CA THR A 130 -0.77 -7.99 16.01
C THR A 130 -1.26 -6.55 15.83
N GLN A 131 -2.33 -6.36 15.03
CA GLN A 131 -2.94 -5.04 14.89
C GLN A 131 -3.66 -4.66 16.19
N GLU A 132 -3.33 -3.48 16.73
CA GLU A 132 -3.89 -2.95 17.99
C GLU A 132 -4.78 -1.74 17.76
N GLY A 133 -4.69 -1.10 16.59
CA GLY A 133 -5.55 0.04 16.26
C GLY A 133 -5.37 0.55 14.84
N GLU A 134 -6.20 1.53 14.46
CA GLU A 134 -6.07 2.31 13.23
C GLU A 134 -6.53 3.75 13.46
N VAL A 135 -5.99 4.66 12.66
CA VAL A 135 -6.38 6.07 12.59
C VAL A 135 -6.67 6.37 11.13
N SER A 136 -7.85 6.91 10.84
CA SER A 136 -8.24 7.38 9.51
C SER A 136 -8.24 8.90 9.44
N LYS A 137 -8.10 9.43 8.23
CA LYS A 137 -8.33 10.85 7.93
C LYS A 137 -9.82 11.22 8.02
#